data_AF-A0A522MZK6-F1
#
_entry.id   AF-A0A522MZK6-F1
#
_cell.length_a   1.000
_cell.length_b   1.000
_cell.length_c   1.000
_cell.angle_alpha   90.00
_cell.angle_beta   90.00
_cell.angle_gamma   90.00
#
_symmetry.space_group_name_H-M   'P 1'
#
loop_
_entity.id
_entity.type
_entity.pdbx_description
1 polymer ?
#
loop_
_entity_poly.entity_id
_entity_poly.type
_entity_poly.pdbx_seq_one_letter_code
_entity_poly.pdbx_strand_id
1 'polypeptide(L)'
;MASDGPPNLPAADAASALPPAPANDLPAERLRLRPDEAGRLAVTPAQAGWRYLTFETTSLAAGERMAPARSDQETLVVIVAGGGLDLEQGGGRPGPATERLAGRISPFADLPSAVYLPPGTEAGLIGRPAAGSSAVGLAIGRAPVAGASRRPALIGDRAPGPIVIRPADVAVEIRGAGQATRQVNHIVRPDFPARRLLAVEVVTPAGNWSSWPPHKHDVDAMPDEAVLEEIYHYRFRDRRAWGIQRLYRRPGSPVGGPRDALWAVRDGEVVIVTDGYHPFVAAPGHDAWYLNILAGDRRTMACSDDPDQAGARQTWVSLAPDPRLPLVPARRPEGRP
;
A
#
# COMPACT_ATOMS: atom_id res chain seq x y z
N MET A 1 15.15 5.92 31.04
CA MET A 1 15.42 4.50 30.68
C MET A 1 15.36 4.41 29.17
N ALA A 2 16.37 3.76 28.58
CA ALA A 2 16.82 3.78 27.18
C ALA A 2 15.80 4.20 26.11
N SER A 3 16.15 5.26 25.36
CA SER A 3 15.54 5.65 24.09
C SER A 3 16.16 4.84 22.97
N ASP A 4 15.47 3.79 22.50
CA ASP A 4 15.85 3.10 21.28
C ASP A 4 15.33 3.88 20.08
N GLY A 5 16.23 4.68 19.49
CA GLY A 5 16.02 5.28 18.17
C GLY A 5 15.90 4.20 17.09
N PRO A 6 15.36 4.54 15.91
CA PRO A 6 15.19 3.57 14.82
C PRO A 6 16.55 2.96 14.43
N PRO A 7 16.59 1.68 14.04
CA PRO A 7 17.82 1.00 13.67
C PRO A 7 18.50 1.74 12.51
N ASN A 8 19.78 2.05 12.72
CA ASN A 8 20.64 2.72 11.74
C ASN A 8 20.69 1.88 10.45
N LEU A 9 20.11 2.41 9.37
CA LEU A 9 20.23 1.83 8.03
C LEU A 9 21.70 1.96 7.56
N PRO A 10 22.24 0.98 6.81
CA PRO A 10 23.57 1.11 6.23
C PRO A 10 23.63 2.35 5.34
N ALA A 11 24.77 3.04 5.38
CA ALA A 11 25.04 4.29 4.67
C ALA A 11 24.47 4.25 3.24
N ALA A 12 23.58 5.20 2.93
CA ALA A 12 23.06 5.36 1.59
C ALA A 12 24.25 5.61 0.65
N ASP A 13 24.41 4.74 -0.36
CA ASP A 13 25.25 5.03 -1.51
C ASP A 13 24.99 6.48 -1.94
N ALA A 14 26.06 7.27 -2.04
CA ALA A 14 26.05 8.62 -2.59
C ALA A 14 25.79 8.54 -4.10
N ALA A 15 24.61 8.05 -4.47
CA ALA A 15 24.09 8.07 -5.82
C ALA A 15 23.63 9.51 -6.13
N SER A 16 23.94 9.98 -7.33
CA SER A 16 23.48 11.27 -7.88
C SER A 16 22.01 11.52 -7.56
N ALA A 17 21.66 12.77 -7.23
CA ALA A 17 20.28 13.18 -7.00
C ALA A 17 19.36 12.68 -8.12
N LEU A 18 18.28 12.00 -7.73
CA LEU A 18 17.27 11.51 -8.65
C LEU A 18 16.36 12.67 -9.05
N PRO A 19 15.75 12.62 -10.25
CA PRO A 19 14.78 13.64 -10.64
C PRO A 19 13.60 13.63 -9.65
N PRO A 20 13.00 14.81 -9.36
CA PRO A 20 11.79 14.90 -8.52
C PRO A 20 10.64 14.09 -9.16
N ALA A 21 9.49 13.97 -8.50
CA ALA A 21 8.29 13.40 -9.12
C ALA A 21 8.01 14.12 -10.46
N PRO A 22 7.51 13.42 -11.49
CA PRO A 22 7.07 14.09 -12.71
C PRO A 22 6.01 15.13 -12.37
N ALA A 23 6.09 16.30 -13.01
CA ALA A 23 5.03 17.28 -12.90
C ALA A 23 3.73 16.65 -13.40
N ASN A 24 2.78 16.48 -12.49
CA ASN A 24 1.48 15.96 -12.81
C ASN A 24 0.49 17.12 -12.86
N ASP A 25 -0.08 17.40 -14.02
CA ASP A 25 -1.11 18.42 -14.21
C ASP A 25 -2.47 17.78 -14.56
N LEU A 26 -2.66 16.50 -14.22
CA LEU A 26 -3.96 15.87 -14.35
C LEU A 26 -4.99 16.66 -13.52
N PRO A 27 -6.18 16.90 -14.09
CA PRO A 27 -7.24 17.57 -13.37
C PRO A 27 -7.73 16.68 -12.23
N ALA A 28 -8.28 17.28 -11.17
CA ALA A 28 -8.59 16.60 -9.92
C ALA A 28 -9.52 15.39 -10.11
N GLU A 29 -10.47 15.45 -11.05
CA GLU A 29 -11.37 14.35 -11.38
C GLU A 29 -10.67 13.13 -11.96
N ARG A 30 -9.47 13.28 -12.53
CA ARG A 30 -8.68 12.15 -13.06
C ARG A 30 -7.78 11.50 -12.02
N LEU A 31 -7.59 12.14 -10.86
CA LEU A 31 -6.82 11.59 -9.74
C LEU A 31 -7.67 10.75 -8.79
N ARG A 32 -9.00 10.83 -8.89
CA ARG A 32 -9.94 9.96 -8.18
C ARG A 32 -10.62 9.02 -9.15
N LEU A 33 -10.36 7.73 -8.99
CA LEU A 33 -10.89 6.67 -9.83
C LEU A 33 -12.00 5.91 -9.12
N ARG A 34 -13.03 5.53 -9.88
CA ARG A 34 -14.14 4.69 -9.42
C ARG A 34 -14.01 3.30 -10.05
N PRO A 35 -14.30 2.23 -9.30
CA PRO A 35 -14.35 0.91 -9.89
C PRO A 35 -15.56 0.79 -10.83
N ASP A 36 -15.48 -0.15 -11.76
CA ASP A 36 -16.63 -0.55 -12.59
C ASP A 36 -17.69 -1.30 -11.76
N GLU A 37 -18.80 -1.66 -12.40
CA GLU A 37 -19.92 -2.36 -11.73
C GLU A 37 -19.51 -3.72 -11.12
N ALA A 38 -18.43 -4.32 -11.62
CA ALA A 38 -17.89 -5.58 -11.10
C ALA A 38 -16.81 -5.35 -10.01
N GLY A 39 -16.58 -4.10 -9.60
CA GLY A 39 -15.57 -3.75 -8.59
C GLY A 39 -14.13 -3.73 -9.12
N ARG A 40 -13.93 -3.77 -10.44
CA ARG A 40 -12.60 -3.73 -11.06
C ARG A 40 -12.17 -2.29 -11.33
N LEU A 41 -10.87 -2.06 -11.21
CA LEU A 41 -10.24 -0.78 -11.46
C LEU A 41 -8.82 -1.05 -11.92
N ALA A 42 -8.32 -0.30 -12.90
CA ALA A 42 -6.92 -0.36 -13.28
C ALA A 42 -6.37 1.03 -13.57
N VAL A 43 -5.12 1.25 -13.19
CA VAL A 43 -4.36 2.46 -13.47
C VAL A 43 -2.94 2.08 -13.87
N THR A 44 -2.53 2.59 -15.02
CA THR A 44 -1.17 2.45 -15.56
C THR A 44 -0.33 3.70 -15.26
N PRO A 45 1.01 3.62 -15.34
CA PRO A 45 1.88 4.78 -15.20
C PRO A 45 1.50 5.96 -16.09
N ALA A 46 1.17 5.67 -17.36
CA ALA A 46 0.76 6.70 -18.31
C ALA A 46 -0.58 7.38 -17.92
N GLN A 47 -1.54 6.62 -17.38
CA GLN A 47 -2.81 7.19 -16.91
C GLN A 47 -2.64 8.00 -15.63
N ALA A 48 -1.75 7.56 -14.74
CA ALA A 48 -1.45 8.23 -13.48
C ALA A 48 -0.55 9.43 -13.64
N GLY A 49 0.21 9.55 -14.74
CA GLY A 49 1.17 10.63 -14.95
C GLY A 49 2.46 10.44 -14.14
N TRP A 50 2.87 9.20 -13.91
CA TRP A 50 4.11 8.87 -13.19
C TRP A 50 4.96 7.82 -13.93
N ARG A 51 6.02 7.29 -13.30
CA ARG A 51 7.03 6.45 -13.94
C ARG A 51 6.80 4.95 -13.77
N TYR A 52 6.37 4.47 -12.61
CA TYR A 52 6.58 3.07 -12.23
C TYR A 52 5.30 2.28 -11.95
N LEU A 53 4.44 2.78 -11.09
CA LEU A 53 3.39 1.98 -10.45
C LEU A 53 2.23 1.69 -11.41
N THR A 54 1.94 0.41 -11.60
CA THR A 54 0.65 -0.05 -12.12
C THR A 54 -0.15 -0.60 -10.95
N PHE A 55 -1.44 -0.25 -10.89
CA PHE A 55 -2.34 -0.77 -9.87
C PHE A 55 -3.63 -1.31 -10.49
N GLU A 56 -4.13 -2.42 -9.95
CA GLU A 56 -5.34 -3.10 -10.42
C GLU A 56 -6.12 -3.69 -9.24
N THR A 57 -7.46 -3.59 -9.26
CA THR A 57 -8.35 -4.43 -8.45
C THR A 57 -9.07 -5.43 -9.33
N THR A 58 -9.17 -6.67 -8.84
CA THR A 58 -9.85 -7.75 -9.53
C THR A 58 -10.43 -8.73 -8.51
N SER A 59 -11.15 -9.75 -8.99
CA SER A 59 -11.61 -10.84 -8.12
C SER A 59 -11.51 -12.19 -8.80
N LEU A 60 -11.39 -13.24 -8.00
CA LEU A 60 -11.38 -14.63 -8.47
C LEU A 60 -12.52 -15.41 -7.83
N ALA A 61 -13.39 -15.98 -8.64
CA ALA A 61 -14.40 -16.95 -8.21
C ALA A 61 -13.74 -18.27 -7.78
N ALA A 62 -14.54 -19.17 -7.21
CA ALA A 62 -14.06 -20.48 -6.77
C ALA A 62 -13.43 -21.27 -7.94
N GLY A 63 -12.16 -21.63 -7.80
CA GLY A 63 -11.42 -22.37 -8.83
C GLY A 63 -10.98 -21.55 -10.04
N GLU A 64 -11.36 -20.27 -10.12
CA GLU A 64 -10.89 -19.36 -11.16
C GLU A 64 -9.38 -19.11 -11.00
N ARG A 65 -8.67 -19.08 -12.13
CA ARG A 65 -7.22 -18.96 -12.17
C ARG A 65 -6.77 -17.65 -12.79
N MET A 66 -5.68 -17.11 -12.26
CA MET A 66 -4.95 -16.02 -12.91
C MET A 66 -3.43 -16.22 -12.84
N ALA A 67 -2.71 -15.66 -13.82
CA ALA A 67 -1.26 -15.57 -13.86
C ALA A 67 -0.84 -14.09 -13.77
N PRO A 68 -0.57 -13.57 -12.56
CA PRO A 68 -0.39 -12.13 -12.36
C PRO A 68 1.03 -11.64 -12.66
N ALA A 69 2.02 -12.55 -12.75
CA ALA A 69 3.42 -12.23 -12.99
C ALA A 69 3.67 -11.68 -14.40
N ARG A 70 4.73 -10.88 -14.53
CA ARG A 70 5.24 -10.34 -15.80
C ARG A 70 6.76 -10.51 -15.82
N SER A 71 7.34 -10.63 -17.00
CA SER A 71 8.78 -10.89 -17.14
C SER A 71 9.66 -9.70 -16.77
N ASP A 72 9.14 -8.49 -16.94
CA ASP A 72 9.84 -7.21 -16.81
C ASP A 72 9.40 -6.40 -15.57
N GLN A 73 8.45 -6.91 -14.79
CA GLN A 73 7.92 -6.25 -13.60
C GLN A 73 7.95 -7.17 -12.39
N GLU A 74 8.22 -6.58 -11.22
CA GLU A 74 7.83 -7.22 -9.97
C GLU A 74 6.31 -7.04 -9.76
N THR A 75 5.68 -8.00 -9.10
CA THR A 75 4.23 -7.99 -8.83
C THR A 75 3.97 -8.27 -7.37
N LEU A 76 3.11 -7.48 -6.73
CA LEU A 76 2.54 -7.75 -5.42
C LEU A 76 1.03 -8.00 -5.58
N VAL A 77 0.54 -9.14 -5.08
CA VAL A 77 -0.90 -9.42 -5.00
C VAL A 77 -1.30 -9.47 -3.53
N VAL A 78 -2.20 -8.59 -3.12
CA VAL A 78 -2.75 -8.51 -1.75
C VAL A 78 -4.18 -9.03 -1.75
N ILE A 79 -4.48 -9.96 -0.84
CA ILE A 79 -5.86 -10.41 -0.62
C ILE A 79 -6.59 -9.35 0.21
N VAL A 80 -7.57 -8.69 -0.41
CA VAL A 80 -8.34 -7.62 0.24
C VAL A 80 -9.50 -8.21 1.05
N ALA A 81 -10.31 -9.10 0.46
CA ALA A 81 -11.53 -9.60 1.10
C ALA A 81 -12.07 -10.88 0.42
N GLY A 82 -13.12 -11.46 1.02
CA GLY A 82 -13.94 -12.51 0.39
C GLY A 82 -13.36 -13.92 0.43
N GLY A 83 -12.18 -14.16 0.99
CA GLY A 83 -11.59 -15.50 1.05
C GLY A 83 -10.08 -15.48 0.89
N GLY A 84 -9.51 -16.61 0.47
CA GLY A 84 -8.06 -16.82 0.31
C GLY A 84 -7.70 -17.35 -1.06
N LEU A 85 -6.43 -17.67 -1.26
CA LEU A 85 -5.92 -18.18 -2.54
C LEU A 85 -5.24 -19.54 -2.35
N ASP A 86 -5.14 -20.29 -3.44
CA ASP A 86 -4.14 -21.34 -3.62
C ASP A 86 -3.09 -20.88 -4.64
N LEU A 87 -1.81 -21.13 -4.35
CA LEU A 87 -0.66 -20.75 -5.17
C LEU A 87 -0.10 -21.99 -5.89
N GLU A 88 -0.08 -21.96 -7.21
CA GLU A 88 0.57 -22.94 -8.09
C GLU A 88 1.93 -22.37 -8.53
N GLN A 89 3.05 -23.06 -8.24
CA GLN A 89 4.40 -22.67 -8.70
C GLN A 89 4.85 -23.50 -9.91
N GLY A 90 5.36 -22.82 -10.96
CA GLY A 90 6.15 -23.42 -12.05
C GLY A 90 5.43 -23.69 -13.39
N GLY A 91 6.19 -23.55 -14.49
CA GLY A 91 6.04 -24.23 -15.78
C GLY A 91 5.11 -23.63 -16.83
N GLY A 92 4.47 -22.48 -16.56
CA GLY A 92 3.47 -21.89 -17.47
C GLY A 92 2.26 -22.80 -17.77
N ARG A 93 2.10 -23.91 -17.06
CA ARG A 93 1.05 -24.92 -17.24
C ARG A 93 0.35 -25.20 -15.90
N PRO A 94 -0.96 -25.49 -15.89
CA PRO A 94 -1.67 -25.86 -14.67
C PRO A 94 -1.01 -27.06 -13.97
N GLY A 95 -0.77 -26.93 -12.67
CA GLY A 95 -0.18 -27.95 -11.80
C GLY A 95 -0.88 -27.98 -10.44
N PRO A 96 -0.50 -28.89 -9.52
CA PRO A 96 -1.08 -28.88 -8.18
C PRO A 96 -0.71 -27.60 -7.43
N ALA A 97 -1.64 -27.10 -6.59
CA ALA A 97 -1.35 -26.02 -5.66
C ALA A 97 -0.20 -26.42 -4.73
N THR A 98 0.82 -25.58 -4.68
CA THR A 98 2.03 -25.77 -3.89
C THR A 98 1.92 -25.16 -2.51
N GLU A 99 1.08 -24.13 -2.35
CA GLU A 99 0.89 -23.45 -1.08
C GLU A 99 -0.51 -22.86 -0.97
N ARG A 100 -1.01 -22.74 0.26
CA ARG A 100 -2.31 -22.17 0.58
C ARG A 100 -2.16 -20.83 1.31
N LEU A 101 -2.75 -19.78 0.75
CA LEU A 101 -2.78 -18.47 1.38
C LEU A 101 -4.07 -18.31 2.18
N ALA A 102 -3.92 -18.01 3.47
CA ALA A 102 -5.05 -17.69 4.34
C ALA A 102 -5.78 -16.45 3.80
N GLY A 103 -7.10 -16.47 3.92
CA GLY A 103 -7.96 -15.40 3.47
C GLY A 103 -8.49 -14.53 4.59
N ARG A 104 -9.20 -13.46 4.22
CA ARG A 104 -10.04 -12.68 5.13
C ARG A 104 -11.37 -12.35 4.47
N ILE A 105 -12.45 -12.32 5.25
CA ILE A 105 -13.79 -11.94 4.75
C ILE A 105 -13.87 -10.45 4.41
N SER A 106 -13.12 -9.61 5.12
CA SER A 106 -13.08 -8.15 4.98
C SER A 106 -11.74 -7.62 5.48
N PRO A 107 -11.24 -6.47 4.99
CA PRO A 107 -10.03 -5.84 5.53
C PRO A 107 -10.13 -5.51 7.03
N PHE A 108 -11.34 -5.42 7.56
CA PHE A 108 -11.60 -5.16 8.99
C PHE A 108 -11.67 -6.43 9.85
N ALA A 109 -11.51 -7.62 9.27
CA ALA A 109 -11.67 -8.89 9.97
C ALA A 109 -10.32 -9.47 10.45
N ASP A 110 -9.29 -9.38 9.61
CA ASP A 110 -7.98 -9.99 9.87
C ASP A 110 -6.87 -9.25 9.09
N LEU A 111 -5.63 -9.45 9.52
CA LEU A 111 -4.43 -9.02 8.78
C LEU A 111 -4.35 -9.74 7.41
N PRO A 112 -3.77 -9.09 6.38
CA PRO A 112 -3.76 -9.61 5.03
C PRO A 112 -2.79 -10.79 4.87
N SER A 113 -3.11 -11.66 3.91
CA SER A 113 -2.09 -12.41 3.19
C SER A 113 -1.79 -11.70 1.87
N ALA A 114 -0.54 -11.81 1.42
CA ALA A 114 -0.12 -11.33 0.11
C ALA A 114 0.91 -12.29 -0.52
N VAL A 115 1.15 -12.15 -1.82
CA VAL A 115 2.25 -12.81 -2.51
C VAL A 115 3.02 -11.79 -3.32
N TYR A 116 4.32 -11.76 -3.12
CA TYR A 116 5.25 -11.01 -3.94
C TYR A 116 5.88 -11.96 -4.97
N LEU A 117 5.89 -11.52 -6.22
CA LEU A 117 6.40 -12.26 -7.36
C LEU A 117 7.55 -11.44 -7.97
N PRO A 118 8.79 -11.94 -7.85
CA PRO A 118 9.91 -11.41 -8.61
C PRO A 118 9.63 -11.38 -10.13
N PRO A 119 10.35 -10.53 -10.88
CA PRO A 119 10.23 -10.50 -12.34
C PRO A 119 10.56 -11.86 -12.95
N GLY A 120 9.74 -12.32 -13.90
CA GLY A 120 9.93 -13.60 -14.57
C GLY A 120 9.51 -14.83 -13.75
N THR A 121 8.91 -14.66 -12.58
CA THR A 121 8.35 -15.77 -11.81
C THR A 121 7.14 -16.37 -12.51
N GLU A 122 7.11 -17.69 -12.67
CA GLU A 122 5.93 -18.42 -13.16
C GLU A 122 5.06 -18.86 -11.97
N ALA A 123 3.91 -18.20 -11.79
CA ALA A 123 2.98 -18.49 -10.71
C ALA A 123 1.52 -18.35 -11.16
N GLY A 124 0.68 -19.31 -10.74
CA GLY A 124 -0.77 -19.27 -10.86
C GLY A 124 -1.42 -19.03 -9.50
N LEU A 125 -2.48 -18.23 -9.47
CA LEU A 125 -3.31 -18.01 -8.29
C LEU A 125 -4.72 -18.52 -8.57
N ILE A 126 -5.27 -19.29 -7.62
CA ILE A 126 -6.61 -19.86 -7.71
C ILE A 126 -7.49 -19.27 -6.62
N GLY A 127 -8.67 -18.78 -6.99
CA GLY A 127 -9.66 -18.26 -6.05
C GLY A 127 -10.23 -19.32 -5.11
N ARG A 128 -10.18 -19.06 -3.80
CA ARG A 128 -10.90 -19.82 -2.77
C ARG A 128 -11.77 -18.89 -1.91
N PRO A 129 -12.97 -18.52 -2.40
CA PRO A 129 -13.90 -17.71 -1.62
C PRO A 129 -14.24 -18.36 -0.29
N ALA A 130 -14.38 -17.54 0.75
CA ALA A 130 -14.93 -17.98 2.03
C ALA A 130 -16.43 -18.28 1.89
N ALA A 131 -16.99 -19.05 2.83
CA ALA A 131 -18.43 -19.28 2.87
C ALA A 131 -19.19 -17.94 2.89
N GLY A 132 -20.20 -17.82 2.03
CA GLY A 132 -20.98 -16.59 1.85
C GLY A 132 -20.34 -15.52 0.96
N SER A 133 -19.15 -15.77 0.40
CA SER A 133 -18.52 -14.90 -0.60
C SER A 133 -18.57 -15.54 -1.99
N SER A 134 -18.88 -14.75 -3.02
CA SER A 134 -18.88 -15.22 -4.41
C SER A 134 -17.49 -15.25 -5.03
N ALA A 135 -16.59 -14.39 -4.57
CA ALA A 135 -15.25 -14.23 -5.10
C ALA A 135 -14.28 -13.70 -4.03
N VAL A 136 -12.98 -13.86 -4.29
CA VAL A 136 -11.89 -13.29 -3.50
C VAL A 136 -11.47 -11.99 -4.16
N GLY A 137 -11.59 -10.86 -3.46
CA GLY A 137 -11.17 -9.55 -3.95
C GLY A 137 -9.67 -9.33 -3.75
N LEU A 138 -8.99 -8.91 -4.81
CA LEU A 138 -7.54 -8.75 -4.88
C LEU A 138 -7.18 -7.31 -5.26
N ALA A 139 -6.05 -6.83 -4.72
CA ALA A 139 -5.37 -5.64 -5.19
C ALA A 139 -3.97 -6.03 -5.67
N ILE A 140 -3.59 -5.54 -6.85
CA ILE A 140 -2.35 -5.93 -7.52
C ILE A 140 -1.54 -4.69 -7.84
N GLY A 141 -0.34 -4.60 -7.29
CA GLY A 141 0.67 -3.60 -7.62
C GLY A 141 1.75 -4.18 -8.51
N ARG A 142 2.19 -3.45 -9.52
CA ARG A 142 3.33 -3.84 -10.36
C ARG A 142 4.26 -2.66 -10.61
N ALA A 143 5.55 -2.93 -10.70
CA ALA A 143 6.54 -1.91 -11.05
C ALA A 143 7.65 -2.50 -11.94
N PRO A 144 8.17 -1.75 -12.93
CA PRO A 144 9.25 -2.22 -13.79
C PRO A 144 10.53 -2.39 -12.98
N VAL A 145 11.30 -3.46 -13.25
CA VAL A 145 12.57 -3.70 -12.56
C VAL A 145 13.78 -3.06 -13.26
N ALA A 146 13.58 -2.58 -14.49
CA ALA A 146 14.59 -1.84 -15.23
C ALA A 146 15.01 -0.59 -14.44
N GLY A 147 16.33 -0.37 -14.32
CA GLY A 147 16.91 0.76 -13.57
C GLY A 147 16.74 0.70 -12.06
N ALA A 148 16.22 -0.38 -11.47
CA ALA A 148 16.06 -0.49 -10.02
C ALA A 148 17.43 -0.67 -9.34
N SER A 149 17.68 0.11 -8.28
CA SER A 149 18.95 0.20 -7.55
C SER A 149 19.34 -1.11 -6.84
N ARG A 150 18.36 -1.83 -6.27
CA ARG A 150 18.60 -3.15 -5.66
C ARG A 150 18.63 -4.23 -6.72
N ARG A 151 19.74 -4.97 -6.84
CA ARG A 151 19.78 -6.27 -7.54
C ARG A 151 18.95 -7.31 -6.77
N PRO A 152 18.34 -8.31 -7.44
CA PRO A 152 17.60 -9.33 -6.70
C PRO A 152 18.63 -10.08 -5.87
N ALA A 153 18.30 -10.41 -4.62
CA ALA A 153 19.04 -11.46 -3.94
C ALA A 153 18.79 -12.75 -4.73
N LEU A 154 19.77 -13.18 -5.52
CA LEU A 154 19.73 -14.48 -6.17
C LEU A 154 19.94 -15.55 -5.09
N ILE A 155 19.14 -16.61 -5.11
CA ILE A 155 19.40 -17.81 -4.31
C ILE A 155 20.11 -18.78 -5.26
N GLY A 156 21.44 -18.77 -5.27
CA GLY A 156 22.24 -19.43 -6.32
C GLY A 156 22.16 -18.68 -7.66
N ASP A 157 22.05 -19.41 -8.78
CA ASP A 157 21.91 -18.85 -10.15
C ASP A 157 20.46 -18.56 -10.58
N ARG A 158 19.48 -18.72 -9.67
CA ARG A 158 18.05 -18.56 -9.99
C ARG A 158 17.43 -17.36 -9.28
N ALA A 159 16.53 -16.69 -9.99
CA ALA A 159 15.63 -15.73 -9.36
C ALA A 159 14.79 -16.46 -8.30
N PRO A 160 14.53 -15.84 -7.13
CA PRO A 160 13.69 -16.45 -6.11
C PRO A 160 12.29 -16.75 -6.67
N GLY A 161 11.67 -17.84 -6.21
CA GLY A 161 10.27 -18.12 -6.48
C GLY A 161 9.34 -17.11 -5.80
N PRO A 162 8.01 -17.32 -5.84
CA PRO A 162 7.05 -16.50 -5.10
C PRO A 162 7.41 -16.39 -3.61
N ILE A 163 7.26 -15.21 -3.04
CA ILE A 163 7.42 -14.96 -1.61
C ILE A 163 6.03 -14.72 -1.01
N VAL A 164 5.56 -15.67 -0.21
CA VAL A 164 4.28 -15.55 0.51
C VAL A 164 4.47 -14.71 1.77
N ILE A 165 3.62 -13.70 1.93
CA ILE A 165 3.52 -12.84 3.10
C ILE A 165 2.26 -13.25 3.84
N ARG A 166 2.41 -13.84 5.02
CA ARG A 166 1.30 -14.32 5.84
C ARG A 166 0.86 -13.23 6.82
N PRO A 167 -0.34 -13.35 7.42
CA PRO A 167 -0.79 -12.44 8.48
C PRO A 167 0.21 -12.30 9.63
N ALA A 168 0.96 -13.37 9.95
CA ALA A 168 1.99 -13.38 10.98
C ALA A 168 3.28 -12.62 10.60
N ASP A 169 3.50 -12.38 9.31
CA ASP A 169 4.65 -11.62 8.78
C ASP A 169 4.37 -10.11 8.74
N VAL A 170 3.11 -9.69 8.95
CA VAL A 170 2.65 -8.30 8.89
C VAL A 170 2.87 -7.63 10.25
N ALA A 171 3.76 -6.63 10.28
CA ALA A 171 4.02 -5.86 11.49
C ALA A 171 2.91 -4.82 11.72
N VAL A 172 2.34 -4.80 12.92
CA VAL A 172 1.28 -3.86 13.31
C VAL A 172 1.87 -2.74 14.16
N GLU A 173 1.56 -1.50 13.80
CA GLU A 173 1.97 -0.28 14.50
C GLU A 173 0.74 0.58 14.81
N ILE A 174 0.60 1.04 16.05
CA ILE A 174 -0.34 2.11 16.38
C ILE A 174 0.42 3.43 16.32
N ARG A 175 0.03 4.28 15.37
CA ARG A 175 0.73 5.53 15.05
C ARG A 175 -0.15 6.74 15.33
N GLY A 176 0.44 7.76 15.95
CA GLY A 176 -0.24 9.02 16.30
C GLY A 176 -0.89 8.97 17.69
N ALA A 177 -1.61 10.03 18.04
CA ALA A 177 -2.34 10.14 19.30
C ALA A 177 -3.64 10.94 19.12
N GLY A 178 -4.58 10.81 20.06
CA GLY A 178 -5.90 11.43 19.98
C GLY A 178 -6.61 11.14 18.64
N GLN A 179 -7.15 12.17 18.01
CA GLN A 179 -7.84 12.06 16.72
C GLN A 179 -6.91 11.78 15.54
N ALA A 180 -5.58 11.78 15.72
CA ALA A 180 -4.62 11.37 14.69
C ALA A 180 -4.15 9.92 14.85
N THR A 181 -4.75 9.15 15.77
CA THR A 181 -4.37 7.74 16.00
C THR A 181 -4.94 6.85 14.89
N ARG A 182 -4.08 6.02 14.30
CA ARG A 182 -4.42 4.98 13.32
C ARG A 182 -3.65 3.70 13.58
N GLN A 183 -4.16 2.59 13.06
CA GLN A 183 -3.43 1.33 12.98
C GLN A 183 -2.82 1.19 11.59
N VAL A 184 -1.52 0.88 11.54
CA VAL A 184 -0.73 0.71 10.33
C VAL A 184 -0.24 -0.73 10.29
N ASN A 185 -0.56 -1.47 9.23
CA ASN A 185 -0.18 -2.86 9.04
C ASN A 185 0.80 -2.94 7.86
N HIS A 186 2.07 -3.21 8.16
CA HIS A 186 3.17 -3.17 7.21
C HIS A 186 3.29 -4.49 6.43
N ILE A 187 2.98 -4.46 5.13
CA ILE A 187 2.94 -5.66 4.26
C ILE A 187 4.28 -5.86 3.55
N VAL A 188 4.75 -4.84 2.83
CA VAL A 188 6.05 -4.82 2.14
C VAL A 188 6.85 -3.63 2.64
N ARG A 189 7.74 -3.90 3.59
CA ARG A 189 8.60 -2.90 4.27
C ARG A 189 9.87 -2.59 3.46
N PRO A 190 10.58 -1.48 3.75
CA PRO A 190 11.85 -1.15 3.11
C PRO A 190 12.94 -2.25 3.14
N ASP A 191 12.95 -3.11 4.16
CA ASP A 191 13.87 -4.24 4.30
C ASP A 191 13.43 -5.51 3.54
N PHE A 192 12.15 -5.61 3.14
CA PHE A 192 11.64 -6.73 2.34
C PHE A 192 12.40 -6.83 1.00
N PRO A 193 12.65 -8.04 0.44
CA PRO A 193 13.43 -8.22 -0.79
C PRO A 193 12.67 -7.86 -2.09
N ALA A 194 12.10 -6.66 -2.17
CA ALA A 194 11.48 -6.08 -3.37
C ALA A 194 12.41 -5.07 -4.08
N ARG A 195 12.07 -4.69 -5.32
CA ARG A 195 12.88 -3.79 -6.18
C ARG A 195 12.52 -2.32 -6.03
N ARG A 196 11.23 -2.01 -6.07
CA ARG A 196 10.63 -0.66 -5.97
C ARG A 196 9.42 -0.68 -5.05
N LEU A 197 8.63 -1.76 -5.09
CA LEU A 197 7.37 -1.85 -4.39
C LEU A 197 7.54 -1.76 -2.85
N LEU A 198 6.61 -1.02 -2.26
CA LEU A 198 6.32 -0.92 -0.84
C LEU A 198 4.79 -1.04 -0.68
N ALA A 199 4.32 -1.57 0.43
CA ALA A 199 2.90 -1.69 0.67
C ALA A 199 2.56 -1.68 2.16
N VAL A 200 1.51 -0.96 2.49
CA VAL A 200 0.98 -0.81 3.84
C VAL A 200 -0.52 -0.66 3.75
N GLU A 201 -1.25 -1.23 4.70
CA GLU A 201 -2.67 -0.89 4.87
C GLU A 201 -2.87 -0.14 6.19
N VAL A 202 -3.82 0.78 6.20
CA VAL A 202 -4.10 1.63 7.36
C VAL A 202 -5.57 1.52 7.72
N VAL A 203 -5.85 1.27 9.00
CA VAL A 203 -7.19 1.36 9.57
C VAL A 203 -7.30 2.68 10.32
N THR A 204 -8.23 3.53 9.88
CA THR A 204 -8.52 4.82 10.49
C THR A 204 -9.85 4.74 11.22
N PRO A 205 -9.87 4.84 12.56
CA PRO A 205 -11.11 4.84 13.32
C PRO A 205 -12.04 5.97 12.88
N ALA A 206 -13.34 5.76 13.00
CA ALA A 206 -14.35 6.77 12.69
C ALA A 206 -14.04 8.15 13.32
N GLY A 207 -14.07 9.22 12.52
CA GLY A 207 -13.76 10.59 12.95
C GLY A 207 -12.27 10.93 13.07
N ASN A 208 -11.37 9.94 12.98
CA ASN A 208 -9.94 10.18 13.07
C ASN A 208 -9.35 10.62 11.72
N TRP A 209 -8.22 11.31 11.81
CA TRP A 209 -7.34 11.67 10.73
C TRP A 209 -6.19 10.66 10.60
N SER A 210 -5.87 10.31 9.37
CA SER A 210 -4.66 9.57 9.02
C SER A 210 -3.93 10.25 7.86
N SER A 211 -2.74 9.75 7.54
CA SER A 211 -1.75 10.53 6.77
C SER A 211 -1.59 11.95 7.34
N TRP A 212 -1.61 12.04 8.69
CA TRP A 212 -1.56 13.28 9.47
C TRP A 212 -0.37 13.29 10.46
N PRO A 213 0.41 14.38 10.60
CA PRO A 213 0.35 15.60 9.80
C PRO A 213 0.46 15.29 8.30
N PRO A 214 -0.09 16.17 7.44
CA PRO A 214 0.03 16.00 6.01
C PRO A 214 1.51 15.85 5.65
N HIS A 215 1.85 14.87 4.84
CA HIS A 215 3.21 14.63 4.39
C HIS A 215 3.24 14.41 2.88
N LYS A 216 4.44 14.51 2.30
CA LYS A 216 4.71 14.29 0.88
C LYS A 216 6.01 13.53 0.68
N HIS A 217 6.16 12.94 -0.50
CA HIS A 217 7.31 12.18 -0.95
C HIS A 217 7.51 12.39 -2.45
N ASP A 218 7.75 13.65 -2.84
CA ASP A 218 7.76 14.12 -4.23
C ASP A 218 9.09 14.76 -4.68
N VAL A 219 10.07 14.88 -3.78
CA VAL A 219 11.45 15.28 -4.10
C VAL A 219 12.49 14.31 -3.55
N ASP A 220 13.62 14.15 -4.25
CA ASP A 220 14.77 13.40 -3.73
C ASP A 220 15.63 14.31 -2.85
N ALA A 221 15.35 14.30 -1.55
CA ALA A 221 16.04 15.08 -0.53
C ALA A 221 16.43 14.17 0.65
N MET A 222 17.08 13.05 0.35
CA MET A 222 17.47 12.07 1.36
C MET A 222 18.42 12.67 2.42
N PRO A 223 18.29 12.26 3.70
CA PRO A 223 17.43 11.18 4.20
C PRO A 223 15.98 11.60 4.48
N ASP A 224 15.64 12.87 4.32
CA ASP A 224 14.38 13.44 4.78
C ASP A 224 13.20 13.04 3.88
N GLU A 225 13.42 13.04 2.57
CA GLU A 225 12.37 12.74 1.59
C GLU A 225 12.90 11.92 0.42
N ALA A 226 12.08 10.98 -0.04
CA ALA A 226 12.28 10.26 -1.30
C ALA A 226 11.13 10.56 -2.26
N VAL A 227 11.34 10.29 -3.56
CA VAL A 227 10.27 10.32 -4.57
C VAL A 227 9.56 8.97 -4.60
N LEU A 228 8.28 8.94 -4.17
CA LEU A 228 7.44 7.76 -4.16
C LEU A 228 6.11 8.06 -4.86
N GLU A 229 5.72 7.16 -5.76
CA GLU A 229 4.39 7.13 -6.34
C GLU A 229 3.48 6.37 -5.40
N GLU A 230 2.28 6.87 -5.09
CA GLU A 230 1.40 6.22 -4.12
C GLU A 230 -0.06 6.13 -4.62
N ILE A 231 -0.65 4.95 -4.44
CA ILE A 231 -2.09 4.73 -4.58
C ILE A 231 -2.72 4.69 -3.18
N TYR A 232 -3.94 5.21 -3.07
CA TYR A 232 -4.84 4.95 -1.95
C TYR A 232 -6.06 4.18 -2.45
N HIS A 233 -6.23 2.91 -2.08
CA HIS A 233 -7.42 2.12 -2.39
C HIS A 233 -8.30 1.97 -1.14
N TYR A 234 -9.47 2.60 -1.13
CA TYR A 234 -10.31 2.74 0.06
C TYR A 234 -11.32 1.60 0.22
N ARG A 235 -11.58 1.23 1.47
CA ARG A 235 -12.72 0.42 1.91
C ARG A 235 -13.30 1.03 3.18
N PHE A 236 -14.60 0.83 3.39
CA PHE A 236 -15.29 1.31 4.58
C PHE A 236 -16.02 0.17 5.26
N ARG A 237 -16.08 0.18 6.60
CA ARG A 237 -16.77 -0.87 7.36
C ARG A 237 -18.27 -0.90 7.01
N ASP A 238 -18.89 0.27 6.90
CA ASP A 238 -20.15 0.45 6.17
C ASP A 238 -19.83 0.91 4.75
N ARG A 239 -20.16 0.09 3.75
CA ARG A 239 -19.85 0.35 2.34
C ARG A 239 -20.56 1.59 1.76
N ARG A 240 -21.57 2.12 2.46
CA ARG A 240 -22.28 3.37 2.09
C ARG A 240 -21.61 4.62 2.63
N ALA A 241 -20.65 4.44 3.55
CA ALA A 241 -19.90 5.53 4.16
C ALA A 241 -18.94 6.18 3.16
N TRP A 242 -18.23 7.19 3.65
CA TRP A 242 -17.27 7.98 2.89
C TRP A 242 -16.25 8.59 3.85
N GLY A 243 -15.17 9.13 3.29
CA GLY A 243 -14.19 9.95 3.98
C GLY A 243 -13.75 11.10 3.09
N ILE A 244 -12.90 11.98 3.60
CA ILE A 244 -12.36 13.10 2.83
C ILE A 244 -10.87 12.88 2.64
N GLN A 245 -10.43 12.86 1.38
CA GLN A 245 -9.02 12.95 1.00
C GLN A 245 -8.77 14.34 0.44
N ARG A 246 -7.75 15.05 0.96
CA ARG A 246 -7.22 16.27 0.34
C ARG A 246 -5.91 15.93 -0.34
N LEU A 247 -5.63 16.55 -1.49
CA LEU A 247 -4.33 16.50 -2.16
C LEU A 247 -3.93 17.91 -2.58
N TYR A 248 -2.87 18.45 -1.99
CA TYR A 248 -2.49 19.84 -2.23
C TYR A 248 -0.99 20.07 -2.29
N ARG A 249 -0.61 21.12 -3.02
CA ARG A 249 0.77 21.64 -3.09
C ARG A 249 0.80 22.99 -2.40
N ARG A 250 1.88 23.24 -1.65
CA ARG A 250 2.15 24.59 -1.14
C ARG A 250 2.65 25.50 -2.27
N PRO A 251 2.46 26.83 -2.16
CA PRO A 251 3.14 27.79 -3.02
C PRO A 251 4.65 27.55 -3.01
N GLY A 252 5.27 27.57 -4.20
CA GLY A 252 6.70 27.28 -4.35
C GLY A 252 7.06 25.79 -4.36
N SER A 253 6.08 24.88 -4.50
CA SER A 253 6.37 23.46 -4.76
C SER A 253 7.31 23.30 -5.97
N PRO A 254 8.37 22.47 -5.86
CA PRO A 254 9.32 22.27 -6.95
C PRO A 254 8.79 21.35 -8.07
N VAL A 255 7.62 20.73 -7.87
CA VAL A 255 7.08 19.67 -8.75
C VAL A 255 5.99 20.18 -9.70
N GLY A 256 5.53 21.43 -9.56
CA GLY A 256 4.55 22.00 -10.49
C GLY A 256 3.77 23.19 -9.93
N GLY A 257 2.77 23.62 -10.70
CA GLY A 257 1.86 24.70 -10.30
C GLY A 257 0.98 24.36 -9.09
N PRO A 258 0.24 25.35 -8.56
CA PRO A 258 -0.62 25.15 -7.40
C PRO A 258 -1.67 24.06 -7.67
N ARG A 259 -1.92 23.24 -6.65
CA ARG A 259 -2.94 22.18 -6.65
C ARG A 259 -3.61 22.19 -5.28
N ASP A 260 -4.93 22.14 -5.25
CA ASP A 260 -5.70 21.87 -4.04
C ASP A 260 -6.99 21.15 -4.44
N ALA A 261 -6.97 19.83 -4.30
CA ALA A 261 -8.08 18.96 -4.62
C ALA A 261 -8.63 18.34 -3.34
N LEU A 262 -9.96 18.20 -3.28
CA LEU A 262 -10.66 17.64 -2.15
C LEU A 262 -11.75 16.70 -2.65
N TRP A 263 -11.76 15.46 -2.17
CA TRP A 263 -12.75 14.47 -2.59
C TRP A 263 -13.41 13.78 -1.41
N ALA A 264 -14.73 13.61 -1.51
CA ALA A 264 -15.44 12.60 -0.74
C ALA A 264 -15.20 11.21 -1.38
N VAL A 265 -14.26 10.45 -0.83
CA VAL A 265 -13.89 9.11 -1.29
C VAL A 265 -14.82 8.04 -0.70
N ARG A 266 -15.11 6.99 -1.47
CA ARG A 266 -16.08 5.93 -1.13
C ARG A 266 -15.49 4.52 -1.25
N ASP A 267 -16.24 3.51 -0.80
CA ASP A 267 -15.84 2.09 -0.84
C ASP A 267 -15.43 1.66 -2.26
N GLY A 268 -14.22 1.11 -2.39
CA GLY A 268 -13.64 0.63 -3.65
C GLY A 268 -13.00 1.72 -4.52
N GLU A 269 -13.13 3.00 -4.17
CA GLU A 269 -12.49 4.07 -4.94
C GLU A 269 -10.97 4.12 -4.70
N VAL A 270 -10.27 4.70 -5.67
CA VAL A 270 -8.83 4.88 -5.66
C VAL A 270 -8.47 6.35 -5.81
N VAL A 271 -7.48 6.82 -5.05
CA VAL A 271 -6.83 8.13 -5.28
C VAL A 271 -5.38 7.92 -5.70
N ILE A 272 -4.98 8.64 -6.75
CA ILE A 272 -3.62 8.70 -7.28
C ILE A 272 -2.91 9.87 -6.60
N VAL A 273 -1.80 9.57 -5.93
CA VAL A 273 -0.94 10.55 -5.28
C VAL A 273 0.42 10.50 -5.96
N THR A 274 0.61 11.43 -6.89
CA THR A 274 1.89 11.57 -7.63
C THR A 274 2.86 12.50 -6.91
N ASP A 275 2.33 13.46 -6.15
CA ASP A 275 3.07 14.51 -5.48
C ASP A 275 2.16 15.27 -4.49
N GLY A 276 2.74 16.14 -3.68
CA GLY A 276 2.02 17.00 -2.74
C GLY A 276 1.57 16.29 -1.46
N TYR A 277 0.95 17.07 -0.58
CA TYR A 277 0.48 16.64 0.73
C TYR A 277 -0.89 15.98 0.64
N HIS A 278 -1.06 14.84 1.31
CA HIS A 278 -2.22 13.97 1.09
C HIS A 278 -2.87 13.41 2.37
N PRO A 279 -3.44 14.26 3.24
CA PRO A 279 -4.12 13.81 4.45
C PRO A 279 -5.50 13.20 4.17
N PHE A 280 -5.92 12.31 5.06
CA PHE A 280 -7.23 11.65 5.05
C PHE A 280 -7.98 11.87 6.37
N VAL A 281 -9.32 11.98 6.30
CA VAL A 281 -10.20 11.90 7.47
C VAL A 281 -11.39 10.97 7.22
N ALA A 282 -11.64 10.08 8.18
CA ALA A 282 -12.80 9.20 8.16
C ALA A 282 -14.06 9.94 8.64
N ALA A 283 -15.21 9.72 8.00
CA ALA A 283 -16.47 10.29 8.48
C ALA A 283 -16.79 9.83 9.92
N PRO A 284 -17.39 10.68 10.76
CA PRO A 284 -17.85 10.29 12.08
C PRO A 284 -18.79 9.06 12.01
N GLY A 285 -18.63 8.12 12.95
CA GLY A 285 -19.38 6.87 12.99
C GLY A 285 -18.95 5.76 12.01
N HIS A 286 -18.02 6.03 11.09
CA HIS A 286 -17.61 5.05 10.07
C HIS A 286 -16.10 4.82 10.02
N ASP A 287 -15.67 3.62 10.42
CA ASP A 287 -14.26 3.21 10.27
C ASP A 287 -13.90 3.09 8.78
N ALA A 288 -12.72 3.59 8.46
CA ALA A 288 -12.14 3.52 7.13
C ALA A 288 -10.91 2.63 7.11
N TRP A 289 -10.64 2.06 5.96
CA TRP A 289 -9.42 1.32 5.64
C TRP A 289 -8.93 1.80 4.29
N TYR A 290 -7.62 1.85 4.11
CA TYR A 290 -7.05 1.95 2.77
C TYR A 290 -5.77 1.12 2.65
N LEU A 291 -5.55 0.60 1.44
CA LEU A 291 -4.28 0.02 1.05
C LEU A 291 -3.49 1.07 0.27
N ASN A 292 -2.25 1.29 0.72
CA ASN A 292 -1.23 1.96 -0.05
C ASN A 292 -0.32 0.94 -0.71
N ILE A 293 -0.15 1.10 -2.02
CA ILE A 293 0.96 0.51 -2.75
C ILE A 293 1.78 1.68 -3.27
N LEU A 294 3.08 1.63 -3.02
CA LEU A 294 4.02 2.64 -3.45
C LEU A 294 5.10 2.04 -4.34
N ALA A 295 5.68 2.86 -5.21
CA ALA A 295 6.86 2.53 -5.97
C ALA A 295 7.80 3.73 -6.08
N GLY A 296 9.11 3.48 -6.01
CA GLY A 296 10.12 4.51 -6.22
C GLY A 296 11.50 3.93 -6.52
N ASP A 297 12.46 4.82 -6.77
CA ASP A 297 13.86 4.47 -6.99
C ASP A 297 14.60 4.14 -5.70
N ARG A 298 14.19 4.78 -4.60
CA ARG A 298 14.67 4.51 -3.25
C ARG A 298 13.56 3.79 -2.48
N ARG A 299 13.86 2.59 -1.96
CA ARG A 299 12.95 1.85 -1.10
C ARG A 299 13.05 2.32 0.34
N THR A 300 12.31 3.37 0.65
CA THR A 300 12.17 3.98 1.98
C THR A 300 10.74 4.49 2.14
N MET A 301 10.35 4.84 3.37
CA MET A 301 9.12 5.58 3.65
C MET A 301 9.44 7.02 4.11
N ALA A 302 10.61 7.53 3.70
CA ALA A 302 11.03 8.90 4.00
C ALA A 302 10.06 9.90 3.35
N CYS A 303 9.57 10.83 4.16
CA CYS A 303 8.59 11.83 3.77
C CYS A 303 8.79 13.10 4.60
N SER A 304 8.46 14.24 4.00
CA SER A 304 8.45 15.52 4.70
C SER A 304 7.03 15.89 5.10
N ASP A 305 6.83 16.28 6.35
CA ASP A 305 5.57 16.87 6.81
C ASP A 305 5.38 18.28 6.24
N ASP A 306 4.13 18.72 6.11
CA ASP A 306 3.81 20.12 5.83
C ASP A 306 4.32 20.99 7.00
N PRO A 307 5.26 21.94 6.76
CA PRO A 307 5.84 22.74 7.83
C PRO A 307 4.80 23.57 8.59
N ASP A 308 3.70 23.96 7.97
CA ASP A 308 2.63 24.76 8.60
C ASP A 308 1.77 23.89 9.55
N GLN A 309 1.85 22.56 9.41
CA GLN A 309 1.07 21.59 10.19
C GLN A 309 1.94 20.67 11.08
N ALA A 310 3.26 20.61 10.83
CA ALA A 310 4.19 19.70 11.51
C ALA A 310 4.19 19.86 13.05
N GLY A 311 3.90 21.07 13.54
CA GLY A 311 3.73 21.36 14.97
C GLY A 311 2.67 20.50 15.66
N ALA A 312 1.70 19.95 14.92
CA ALA A 312 0.70 19.05 15.47
C ALA A 312 1.30 17.81 16.15
N ARG A 313 2.49 17.32 15.74
CA ARG A 313 3.15 16.18 16.39
C ARG A 313 3.53 16.46 17.84
N GLN A 314 3.87 17.70 18.16
CA GLN A 314 4.25 18.07 19.54
C GLN A 314 3.07 17.91 20.50
N THR A 315 1.84 18.11 20.00
CA THR A 315 0.62 17.92 20.80
C THR A 315 0.37 16.45 21.17
N TRP A 316 0.92 15.49 20.41
CA TRP A 316 0.71 14.07 20.65
C TRP A 316 1.41 13.55 21.91
N VAL A 317 2.49 14.21 22.35
CA VAL A 317 3.28 13.79 23.51
C VAL A 317 2.43 13.71 24.78
N SER A 318 1.40 14.55 24.90
CA SER A 318 0.49 14.59 26.04
C SER A 318 -0.85 13.88 25.80
N LEU A 319 -1.08 13.30 24.62
CA LEU A 319 -2.35 12.67 24.26
C LEU A 319 -2.22 11.14 24.31
N ALA A 320 -3.25 10.49 24.85
CA ALA A 320 -3.36 9.05 24.73
C ALA A 320 -3.69 8.65 23.27
N PRO A 321 -3.20 7.49 22.80
CA PRO A 321 -3.75 6.85 21.60
C PRO A 321 -5.26 6.61 21.74
N ASP A 322 -5.96 6.61 20.61
CA ASP A 322 -7.38 6.26 20.56
C ASP A 322 -7.60 4.82 21.09
N PRO A 323 -8.45 4.64 22.13
CA PRO A 323 -8.62 3.35 22.79
C PRO A 323 -9.35 2.31 21.92
N ARG A 324 -9.90 2.70 20.77
CA ARG A 324 -10.53 1.75 19.82
C ARG A 324 -9.50 0.86 19.11
N LEU A 325 -8.23 1.24 19.12
CA LEU A 325 -7.18 0.53 18.40
C LEU A 325 -6.41 -0.47 19.29
N PRO A 326 -5.95 -1.61 18.72
CA PRO A 326 -6.10 -2.03 17.32
C PRO A 326 -7.52 -2.49 16.98
N LEU A 327 -8.03 -2.08 15.81
CA LEU A 327 -9.32 -2.54 15.27
C LEU A 327 -9.20 -3.88 14.53
N VAL A 328 -7.99 -4.23 14.09
CA VAL A 328 -7.67 -5.51 13.43
C VAL A 328 -6.51 -6.15 14.18
N PRO A 329 -6.76 -6.94 15.24
CA PRO A 329 -5.68 -7.50 16.04
C PRO A 329 -4.88 -8.53 15.25
N ALA A 330 -3.57 -8.58 15.48
CA ALA A 330 -2.77 -9.71 15.06
C ALA A 330 -3.27 -10.96 15.80
N ARG A 331 -3.73 -11.99 15.09
CA ARG A 331 -4.01 -13.27 15.73
C ARG A 331 -2.71 -13.80 16.32
N ARG A 332 -2.70 -14.13 17.61
CA ARG A 332 -1.60 -14.90 18.19
C ARG A 332 -1.53 -16.23 17.44
N PRO A 333 -0.34 -16.71 17.04
CA PRO A 333 -0.24 -18.05 16.51
C PRO A 333 -0.80 -19.02 17.55
N GLU A 334 -1.86 -19.74 17.20
CA GLU A 334 -2.29 -20.90 17.97
C GLU A 334 -1.11 -21.86 18.03
N GLY A 335 -0.84 -22.38 19.23
CA GLY A 335 0.41 -23.04 19.61
C GLY A 335 1.03 -23.89 18.50
N ARG A 336 2.28 -23.58 18.16
CA ARG A 336 3.19 -24.64 17.72
C ARG A 336 3.30 -25.62 18.90
N PRO A 337 3.08 -26.93 18.71
CA PRO A 337 3.45 -27.91 19.73
C PRO A 337 4.93 -27.80 20.10
#